data_AF-A0A4P9W0A9-F1
#
_entry.id   AF-A0A4P9W0A9-F1
#
_cell.length_a   1.000
_cell.length_b   1.000
_cell.length_c   1.000
_cell.angle_alpha   90.00
_cell.angle_beta   90.00
_cell.angle_gamma   90.00
#
_symmetry.space_group_name_H-M   'P 1'
#
loop_
_entity.id
_entity.type
_entity.pdbx_description
1 polymer ?
#
loop_
_entity_poly.entity_id
_entity_poly.type
_entity_poly.pdbx_seq_one_letter_code
_entity_poly.pdbx_strand_id
1 'polypeptide(L)'
;NSYGDIKYVLNEEEYVEQEANDFFVKRFISGFGKMVVLYQRTYSENNYNQTMSLAIDFITKDWEKYVLASFKFTQFGALRLDKDIRALSSYLSSMTRWTSREKWARLNQISTVLNFEKPTEILDSWGAKAGGITWRLTVGEVRKIMALRSTMSIAINFLSVNFKPDDIAKLKL
;
A
#
# COMPACT_ATOMS: atom_id res chain seq x y z
N ASN A 1 7.66 13.68 12.24
CA ASN A 1 7.08 13.17 10.98
C ASN A 1 7.41 11.68 10.89
N SER A 2 6.43 10.77 11.02
CA SER A 2 6.71 9.33 11.21
C SER A 2 7.31 8.65 9.98
N TYR A 3 7.19 9.27 8.80
CA TYR A 3 7.66 8.73 7.53
C TYR A 3 9.03 9.24 7.05
N GLY A 4 9.67 10.15 7.81
CA GLY A 4 10.86 10.90 7.35
C GLY A 4 12.13 10.05 7.17
N ASP A 5 12.22 8.91 7.86
CA ASP A 5 13.42 8.04 7.86
C ASP A 5 13.20 6.75 7.06
N ILE A 6 12.05 6.59 6.40
CA ILE A 6 11.73 5.36 5.70
C ILE A 6 12.45 5.37 4.35
N LYS A 7 13.13 4.26 4.04
CA LYS A 7 13.81 4.04 2.77
C LYS A 7 13.32 2.72 2.20
N TYR A 8 12.86 2.74 0.94
CA TYR A 8 12.47 1.54 0.18
C TYR A 8 13.39 1.25 -1.01
N VAL A 9 14.50 1.97 -1.15
CA VAL A 9 15.56 1.59 -2.10
C VAL A 9 16.59 0.74 -1.34
N LEU A 10 16.27 -0.52 -1.10
CA LEU A 10 17.05 -1.38 -0.20
C LEU A 10 17.88 -2.40 -0.96
N ASN A 11 19.11 -2.63 -0.48
CA ASN A 11 19.82 -3.88 -0.73
C ASN A 11 19.40 -4.96 0.30
N GLU A 12 19.97 -6.16 0.20
CA GLU A 12 19.63 -7.28 1.08
C GLU A 12 20.01 -7.03 2.55
N GLU A 13 21.21 -6.52 2.82
CA GLU A 13 21.69 -6.23 4.17
C GLU A 13 20.83 -5.16 4.86
N GLU A 14 20.53 -4.07 4.16
CA GLU A 14 19.67 -2.98 4.64
C GLU A 14 18.23 -3.47 4.90
N TYR A 15 17.74 -4.40 4.06
CA TYR A 15 16.42 -5.00 4.26
C TYR A 15 16.38 -5.85 5.53
N VAL A 16 17.40 -6.68 5.77
CA VAL A 16 17.52 -7.50 6.98
C VAL A 16 17.64 -6.61 8.23
N GLU A 17 18.45 -5.54 8.16
CA GLU A 17 18.60 -4.59 9.27
C GLU A 17 17.27 -3.88 9.59
N GLN A 18 16.57 -3.40 8.57
CA GLN A 18 15.26 -2.78 8.78
C GLN A 18 14.24 -3.78 9.32
N GLU A 19 14.26 -5.03 8.86
CA GLU A 19 13.40 -6.11 9.36
C GLU A 19 13.64 -6.40 10.84
N ALA A 20 14.90 -6.51 11.26
CA ALA A 20 15.24 -6.75 12.66
C ALA A 20 14.77 -5.61 13.59
N ASN A 21 14.93 -4.37 13.13
CA ASN A 21 14.66 -3.19 13.95
C ASN A 21 13.19 -2.75 13.94
N ASP A 22 12.54 -2.80 12.78
CA ASP A 22 11.13 -2.44 12.56
C ASP A 22 10.72 -1.07 13.15
N PHE A 23 11.61 -0.07 13.03
CA PHE A 23 11.45 1.23 13.71
C PHE A 23 10.19 1.98 13.27
N PHE A 24 9.83 1.91 11.99
CA PHE A 24 8.65 2.60 11.47
C PHE A 24 7.36 2.10 12.13
N VAL A 25 7.11 0.78 12.09
CA VAL A 25 5.93 0.16 12.67
C VAL A 25 5.89 0.39 14.17
N LYS A 26 7.00 0.18 14.88
CA LYS A 26 7.10 0.42 16.33
C LYS A 26 6.79 1.87 16.70
N ARG A 27 7.32 2.84 15.94
CA ARG A 27 7.08 4.28 16.15
C ARG A 27 5.61 4.63 15.90
N PHE A 28 5.02 4.09 14.84
CA PHE A 28 3.60 4.28 14.54
C PHE A 28 2.72 3.72 15.66
N ILE A 29 2.93 2.47 16.05
CA ILE A 29 2.18 1.79 17.12
C ILE A 29 2.29 2.56 18.44
N SER A 30 3.49 2.99 18.81
CA SER A 30 3.71 3.75 20.04
C SER A 30 3.00 5.11 20.01
N GLY A 31 3.13 5.86 18.91
CA GLY A 31 2.52 7.18 18.78
C GLY A 31 0.99 7.13 18.69
N PHE A 32 0.47 6.31 17.77
CA PHE A 32 -0.96 6.16 17.55
C PHE A 32 -1.66 5.51 18.75
N GLY A 33 -1.06 4.47 19.33
CA GLY A 33 -1.62 3.78 20.49
C GLY A 33 -1.82 4.67 21.70
N LYS A 34 -0.88 5.58 22.00
CA LYS A 34 -1.02 6.56 23.08
C LYS A 34 -2.24 7.47 22.88
N MET A 35 -2.52 7.88 21.65
CA MET A 35 -3.71 8.69 21.33
C MET A 35 -5.00 7.87 21.44
N VAL A 36 -5.01 6.66 20.86
CA VAL A 36 -6.21 5.80 20.83
C VAL A 36 -6.66 5.38 22.23
N VAL A 37 -5.73 5.12 23.15
CA VAL A 37 -6.06 4.76 24.54
C VAL A 37 -6.92 5.83 25.22
N LEU A 38 -6.71 7.12 24.91
CA LEU A 38 -7.54 8.20 25.45
C LEU A 38 -8.95 8.17 24.87
N TYR A 39 -9.08 7.90 23.56
CA TYR A 39 -10.40 7.80 22.92
C TYR A 39 -11.19 6.60 23.45
N GLN A 40 -10.54 5.43 23.63
CA GLN A 40 -11.19 4.24 24.19
C GLN A 40 -11.78 4.47 25.59
N ARG A 41 -11.15 5.33 26.40
CA ARG A 41 -11.59 5.62 27.77
C ARG A 41 -12.68 6.69 27.85
N THR A 42 -12.74 7.58 26.87
CA THR A 42 -13.57 8.80 26.94
C THR A 42 -14.77 8.76 26.02
N TYR A 43 -14.72 8.00 24.92
CA TYR A 43 -15.79 7.96 23.93
C TYR A 43 -16.78 6.84 24.23
N SER A 44 -18.04 7.04 23.84
CA SER A 44 -18.97 5.93 23.67
C SER A 44 -18.47 4.98 22.58
N GLU A 45 -18.90 3.71 22.60
CA GLU A 45 -18.50 2.73 21.59
C GLU A 45 -18.79 3.20 20.15
N ASN A 46 -19.95 3.82 19.92
CA ASN A 46 -20.29 4.37 18.61
C ASN A 46 -19.33 5.49 18.18
N ASN A 47 -19.04 6.44 19.07
CA ASN A 47 -18.14 7.56 18.75
C ASN A 47 -16.71 7.07 18.52
N TYR A 48 -16.25 6.08 19.30
CA TYR A 48 -14.96 5.43 19.10
C TYR A 48 -14.89 4.76 17.73
N ASN A 49 -15.90 3.97 17.36
CA ASN A 49 -15.94 3.28 16.07
C ASN A 49 -15.94 4.25 14.88
N GLN A 50 -16.74 5.33 14.94
CA GLN A 50 -16.75 6.36 13.90
C GLN A 50 -15.40 7.08 13.79
N THR A 51 -14.80 7.44 14.92
CA THR A 51 -13.50 8.11 14.98
C THR A 51 -12.40 7.22 14.40
N MET A 52 -12.36 5.95 14.79
CA MET A 52 -11.40 4.98 14.25
C MET A 52 -11.60 4.76 12.75
N SER A 53 -12.85 4.75 12.28
CA SER A 53 -13.15 4.63 10.84
C SER A 53 -12.59 5.80 10.05
N LEU A 54 -12.75 7.03 10.54
CA LEU A 54 -12.20 8.24 9.92
C LEU A 54 -10.66 8.27 10.02
N ALA A 55 -10.10 7.90 11.17
CA ALA A 55 -8.66 7.86 11.37
C ALA A 55 -7.99 6.87 10.41
N ILE A 56 -8.50 5.64 10.30
CA ILE A 56 -7.95 4.63 9.40
C ILE A 56 -8.06 5.10 7.94
N ASP A 57 -9.19 5.70 7.54
CA ASP A 57 -9.36 6.23 6.18
C ASP A 57 -8.36 7.35 5.86
N PHE A 58 -8.13 8.25 6.82
CA PHE A 58 -7.12 9.30 6.68
C PHE A 58 -5.71 8.70 6.57
N ILE A 59 -5.35 7.78 7.47
CA ILE A 59 -4.02 7.14 7.50
C ILE A 59 -3.72 6.43 6.18
N THR A 60 -4.67 5.63 5.65
CA THR A 60 -4.40 4.89 4.41
C THR A 60 -4.25 5.82 3.21
N LYS A 61 -5.07 6.88 3.12
CA LYS A 61 -4.97 7.88 2.04
C LYS A 61 -3.70 8.72 2.11
N ASP A 62 -3.33 9.16 3.32
CA ASP A 62 -2.11 9.95 3.52
C ASP A 62 -0.86 9.11 3.23
N TRP A 63 -0.85 7.85 3.70
CA TRP A 63 0.25 6.94 3.42
C TRP A 63 0.35 6.58 1.93
N GLU A 64 -0.77 6.32 1.26
CA GLU A 64 -0.80 6.12 -0.19
C GLU A 64 -0.17 7.31 -0.93
N LYS A 65 -0.62 8.53 -0.61
CA LYS A 65 -0.08 9.75 -1.21
C LYS A 65 1.43 9.86 -0.99
N TYR A 66 1.90 9.60 0.24
CA TYR A 66 3.32 9.67 0.58
C TYR A 66 4.13 8.59 -0.15
N VAL A 67 3.62 7.35 -0.24
CA VAL A 67 4.23 6.25 -0.98
C VAL A 67 4.45 6.60 -2.44
N LEU A 68 3.43 7.16 -3.09
CA LEU A 68 3.49 7.49 -4.52
C LEU A 68 4.34 8.73 -4.82
N ALA A 69 4.39 9.69 -3.90
CA ALA A 69 5.08 10.96 -4.12
C ALA A 69 6.57 10.94 -3.71
N SER A 70 6.92 10.17 -2.69
CA SER A 70 8.20 10.34 -1.99
C SER A 70 9.17 9.18 -2.16
N PHE A 71 8.73 8.01 -2.64
CA PHE A 71 9.57 6.81 -2.67
C PHE A 71 9.86 6.26 -4.06
N LYS A 72 10.99 5.58 -4.13
CA LYS A 72 11.39 4.64 -5.18
C LYS A 72 11.62 3.28 -4.54
N PHE A 73 11.51 2.23 -5.33
CA PHE A 73 11.49 0.86 -4.83
C PHE A 73 12.53 -0.02 -5.55
N THR A 74 13.27 -0.80 -4.77
CA THR A 74 13.88 -2.07 -5.20
C THR A 74 12.89 -3.22 -4.95
N GLN A 75 13.24 -4.46 -5.34
CA GLN A 75 12.43 -5.63 -4.98
C GLN A 75 12.33 -5.80 -3.45
N PHE A 76 13.46 -5.67 -2.74
CA PHE A 76 13.46 -5.71 -1.27
C PHE A 76 12.65 -4.57 -0.66
N GLY A 77 12.68 -3.38 -1.28
CA GLY A 77 11.80 -2.27 -0.94
C GLY A 77 10.31 -2.59 -1.04
N ALA A 78 9.90 -3.21 -2.15
CA ALA A 78 8.51 -3.61 -2.37
C ALA A 78 8.06 -4.66 -1.35
N LEU A 79 8.92 -5.64 -1.03
CA LEU A 79 8.67 -6.62 0.03
C LEU A 79 8.57 -5.97 1.41
N ARG A 80 9.40 -4.97 1.68
CA ARG A 80 9.37 -4.21 2.94
C ARG A 80 8.07 -3.43 3.09
N LEU A 81 7.63 -2.71 2.05
CA LEU A 81 6.36 -2.00 2.04
C LEU A 81 5.18 -2.95 2.29
N ASP A 82 5.20 -4.14 1.67
CA ASP A 82 4.17 -5.16 1.89
C ASP A 82 4.08 -5.58 3.36
N LYS A 83 5.24 -5.83 4.00
CA LYS A 83 5.31 -6.16 5.43
C LYS A 83 4.79 -5.01 6.30
N ASP A 84 5.20 -3.78 6.01
CA ASP A 84 4.73 -2.60 6.75
C ASP A 84 3.20 -2.45 6.66
N ILE A 85 2.63 -2.59 5.46
CA ILE A 85 1.17 -2.51 5.23
C ILE A 85 0.45 -3.59 6.04
N ARG A 86 0.94 -4.84 6.00
CA ARG A 86 0.35 -5.94 6.78
C ARG A 86 0.44 -5.70 8.27
N ALA A 87 1.58 -5.22 8.78
CA ALA A 87 1.78 -4.94 10.19
C ALA A 87 0.82 -3.83 10.69
N LEU A 88 0.74 -2.70 9.98
CA LEU A 88 -0.15 -1.61 10.37
C LEU A 88 -1.62 -1.96 10.20
N SER A 89 -1.99 -2.68 9.14
CA SER A 89 -3.36 -3.17 8.95
C SER A 89 -3.77 -4.13 10.06
N SER A 90 -2.89 -5.03 10.48
CA SER A 90 -3.14 -5.97 11.57
C SER A 90 -3.31 -5.24 12.91
N TYR A 91 -2.40 -4.32 13.20
CA TYR A 91 -2.46 -3.50 14.41
C TYR A 91 -3.75 -2.67 14.49
N LEU A 92 -4.11 -1.94 13.42
CA LEU A 92 -5.33 -1.13 13.42
C LEU A 92 -6.59 -2.00 13.48
N SER A 93 -6.55 -3.19 12.90
CA SER A 93 -7.66 -4.15 13.02
C SER A 93 -7.82 -4.66 14.46
N SER A 94 -6.74 -4.86 15.22
CA SER A 94 -6.84 -5.29 16.62
C SER A 94 -7.41 -4.20 17.55
N MET A 95 -7.42 -2.94 17.09
CA MET A 95 -8.01 -1.81 17.81
C MET A 95 -9.52 -1.62 17.55
N THR A 96 -10.10 -2.38 16.63
CA THR A 96 -11.49 -2.23 16.19
C THR A 96 -12.22 -3.56 16.20
N ARG A 97 -13.54 -3.55 16.44
CA ARG A 97 -14.37 -4.78 16.37
C ARG A 97 -14.85 -5.10 14.95
N TRP A 98 -14.69 -4.17 14.02
CA TRP A 98 -15.16 -4.24 12.64
C TRP A 98 -13.97 -4.37 11.68
N THR A 99 -14.22 -4.84 10.46
CA THR A 99 -13.14 -5.04 9.47
C THR A 99 -12.92 -3.77 8.64
N SER A 100 -11.66 -3.37 8.49
CA SER A 100 -11.28 -2.18 7.71
C SER A 100 -10.69 -2.52 6.34
N ARG A 101 -10.81 -3.77 5.87
CA ARG A 101 -10.14 -4.31 4.67
C ARG A 101 -10.28 -3.39 3.44
N GLU A 102 -11.47 -2.86 3.20
CA GLU A 102 -11.74 -1.98 2.05
C GLU A 102 -10.95 -0.67 2.09
N LYS A 103 -10.59 -0.17 3.27
CA LYS A 103 -9.78 1.05 3.43
C LYS A 103 -8.31 0.84 3.06
N TRP A 104 -7.85 -0.42 3.10
CA TRP A 104 -6.48 -0.83 2.74
C TRP A 104 -6.35 -1.31 1.30
N ALA A 105 -7.47 -1.52 0.59
CA ALA A 105 -7.49 -2.19 -0.70
C ALA A 105 -6.55 -1.55 -1.74
N ARG A 106 -6.49 -0.22 -1.80
CA ARG A 106 -5.59 0.49 -2.74
C ARG A 106 -4.12 0.33 -2.37
N LEU A 107 -3.74 0.47 -1.11
CA LEU A 107 -2.37 0.22 -0.63
C LEU A 107 -1.93 -1.22 -0.90
N ASN A 108 -2.81 -2.21 -0.65
CA ASN A 108 -2.52 -3.61 -0.96
C ASN A 108 -2.32 -3.81 -2.47
N GLN A 109 -3.14 -3.21 -3.32
CA GLN A 109 -2.98 -3.29 -4.78
C GLN A 109 -1.69 -2.60 -5.26
N ILE A 110 -1.29 -1.49 -4.63
CA ILE A 110 0.00 -0.84 -4.88
C ILE A 110 1.14 -1.79 -4.51
N SER A 111 1.09 -2.42 -3.33
CA SER A 111 2.06 -3.44 -2.91
C SER A 111 2.16 -4.59 -3.91
N THR A 112 1.03 -5.13 -4.36
CA THR A 112 0.99 -6.20 -5.37
C THR A 112 1.69 -5.78 -6.67
N VAL A 113 1.37 -4.61 -7.20
CA VAL A 113 1.97 -4.12 -8.46
C VAL A 113 3.48 -3.91 -8.32
N LEU A 114 3.95 -3.38 -7.18
CA LEU A 114 5.37 -3.19 -6.92
C LEU A 114 6.14 -4.50 -6.76
N ASN A 115 5.48 -5.57 -6.32
CA ASN A 115 6.09 -6.87 -6.07
C ASN A 115 6.12 -7.79 -7.30
N PHE A 116 5.47 -7.44 -8.42
CA PHE A 116 5.59 -8.21 -9.67
C PHE A 116 7.05 -8.33 -10.10
N GLU A 117 7.47 -9.55 -10.42
CA GLU A 117 8.82 -9.81 -10.91
C GLU A 117 9.01 -9.18 -12.29
N LYS A 118 7.97 -9.27 -13.12
CA LYS A 118 7.92 -8.76 -14.50
C LYS A 118 6.69 -7.88 -14.71
N PRO A 119 6.81 -6.78 -15.49
CA PRO A 119 5.67 -5.92 -15.81
C PRO A 119 4.50 -6.64 -16.50
N THR A 120 4.76 -7.73 -17.23
CA THR A 120 3.72 -8.51 -17.93
C THR A 120 2.76 -9.23 -17.00
N GLU A 121 3.11 -9.46 -15.73
CA GLU A 121 2.23 -10.14 -14.75
C GLU A 121 0.90 -9.40 -14.53
N ILE A 122 0.87 -8.08 -14.74
CA ILE A 122 -0.39 -7.32 -14.68
C ILE A 122 -1.40 -7.84 -15.69
N LEU A 123 -0.96 -8.34 -16.85
CA LEU A 123 -1.84 -8.81 -17.92
C LEU A 123 -2.59 -10.08 -17.52
N ASP A 124 -2.02 -10.87 -16.59
CA ASP A 124 -2.65 -12.08 -16.08
C ASP A 124 -3.52 -11.83 -14.84
N SER A 125 -3.48 -10.60 -14.31
CA SER A 125 -4.24 -10.20 -13.13
C SER A 125 -5.24 -9.07 -13.42
N TRP A 126 -5.43 -8.64 -14.67
CA TRP A 126 -6.27 -7.49 -15.04
C TRP A 126 -7.51 -7.87 -15.86
N GLY A 127 -8.54 -7.05 -15.77
CA GLY A 127 -9.75 -7.18 -16.58
C GLY A 127 -10.42 -8.55 -16.42
N ALA A 128 -10.64 -9.24 -17.54
CA ALA A 128 -11.29 -10.56 -17.54
C ALA A 128 -10.46 -11.65 -16.83
N LYS A 129 -9.16 -11.44 -16.65
CA LYS A 129 -8.26 -12.36 -15.96
C LYS A 129 -8.04 -12.02 -14.49
N ALA A 130 -8.76 -11.04 -13.93
CA ALA A 130 -8.49 -10.55 -12.58
C ALA A 130 -8.70 -11.57 -11.45
N GLY A 131 -9.26 -12.75 -11.73
CA GLY A 131 -9.23 -13.88 -10.79
C GLY A 131 -9.83 -13.57 -9.41
N GLY A 132 -10.84 -12.69 -9.36
CA GLY A 132 -11.49 -12.24 -8.12
C GLY A 132 -10.94 -10.92 -7.54
N ILE A 133 -9.85 -10.37 -8.08
CA ILE A 133 -9.34 -9.05 -7.69
C ILE A 133 -10.27 -7.97 -8.26
N THR A 134 -10.91 -7.21 -7.37
CA THR A 134 -11.62 -5.99 -7.76
C THR A 134 -10.64 -4.82 -7.72
N TRP A 135 -10.03 -4.51 -8.87
CA TRP A 135 -9.08 -3.39 -8.97
C TRP A 135 -9.76 -2.05 -8.68
N ARG A 136 -9.13 -1.28 -7.80
CA ARG A 136 -9.50 0.09 -7.43
C ARG A 136 -8.52 1.12 -7.97
N LEU A 137 -7.49 0.65 -8.66
CA LEU A 137 -6.51 1.46 -9.36
C LEU A 137 -6.95 1.60 -10.82
N THR A 138 -6.73 2.77 -11.40
CA THR A 138 -6.80 2.98 -12.84
C THR A 138 -5.52 2.48 -13.50
N VAL A 139 -5.54 2.21 -14.80
CA VAL A 139 -4.29 1.85 -15.50
C VAL A 139 -3.28 3.00 -15.49
N GLY A 140 -3.73 4.25 -15.48
CA GLY A 140 -2.84 5.40 -15.30
C GLY A 140 -2.06 5.31 -13.98
N GLU A 141 -2.72 4.90 -12.90
CA GLU A 141 -2.09 4.69 -11.60
C GLU A 141 -1.17 3.47 -11.61
N VAL A 142 -1.60 2.33 -12.17
CA VAL A 142 -0.75 1.12 -12.28
C VAL A 142 0.55 1.43 -13.00
N ARG A 143 0.51 2.17 -14.11
CA ARG A 143 1.72 2.59 -14.84
C ARG A 143 2.63 3.47 -13.98
N LYS A 144 2.06 4.44 -13.26
CA LYS A 144 2.82 5.31 -12.35
C LYS A 144 3.48 4.50 -11.25
N ILE A 145 2.77 3.53 -10.66
CA ILE A 145 3.28 2.66 -9.60
C ILE A 145 4.42 1.78 -10.12
N MET A 146 4.26 1.13 -11.28
CA MET A 146 5.34 0.36 -11.91
C MET A 146 6.60 1.21 -12.16
N ALA A 147 6.44 2.48 -12.51
CA ALA A 147 7.56 3.40 -12.75
C ALA A 147 8.35 3.75 -11.48
N LEU A 148 7.80 3.46 -10.29
CA LEU A 148 8.50 3.63 -9.03
C LEU A 148 9.51 2.49 -8.78
N ARG A 149 9.38 1.34 -9.46
CA ARG A 149 10.30 0.18 -9.36
C ARG A 149 11.38 0.27 -10.43
N SER A 150 12.64 0.36 -9.99
CA SER A 150 13.78 0.66 -10.88
C SER A 150 13.92 -0.31 -12.07
N THR A 151 13.67 -1.59 -11.87
CA THR A 151 13.75 -2.64 -12.90
C THR A 151 12.52 -2.71 -13.82
N MET A 152 11.39 -2.14 -13.43
CA MET A 152 10.17 -2.10 -14.27
C MET A 152 10.09 -0.83 -15.12
N SER A 153 10.77 0.25 -14.70
CA SER A 153 10.68 1.56 -15.34
C SER A 153 11.05 1.56 -16.83
N ILE A 154 12.01 0.73 -17.25
CA ILE A 154 12.43 0.60 -18.66
C ILE A 154 11.37 -0.15 -19.52
N ALA A 155 10.66 -1.10 -18.92
CA ALA A 155 9.76 -2.00 -19.62
C ALA A 155 8.31 -1.47 -19.74
N ILE A 156 7.98 -0.35 -19.08
CA ILE A 156 6.67 0.30 -19.21
C ILE A 156 6.38 0.74 -20.65
N ASN A 157 7.41 1.18 -21.38
CA ASN A 157 7.27 1.57 -22.80
C ASN A 157 6.85 0.39 -23.68
N PHE A 158 7.21 -0.85 -23.33
CA PHE A 158 6.79 -2.06 -24.04
C PHE A 158 5.34 -2.47 -23.73
N LEU A 159 4.84 -2.19 -22.53
CA LEU A 159 3.44 -2.47 -22.17
C LEU A 159 2.46 -1.50 -22.84
N SER A 160 2.88 -0.28 -23.14
CA SER A 160 2.10 0.71 -23.89
C SER A 160 1.61 0.20 -25.26
N VAL A 161 2.34 -0.75 -25.85
CA VAL A 161 2.02 -1.38 -27.14
C VAL A 161 1.07 -2.59 -26.96
N ASN A 162 1.05 -3.20 -25.78
CA ASN A 162 0.36 -4.47 -25.53
C ASN A 162 -0.97 -4.34 -24.75
N PHE A 163 -1.25 -3.21 -24.11
CA PHE A 163 -2.61 -2.92 -23.66
C PHE A 163 -3.48 -2.75 -24.90
N LYS A 164 -4.34 -3.72 -25.17
CA LYS A 164 -5.23 -3.63 -26.33
C LYS A 164 -6.15 -2.42 -26.16
N PRO A 165 -6.56 -1.76 -27.26
CA PRO A 165 -7.56 -0.70 -27.21
C PRO A 165 -8.82 -1.10 -26.43
N ASP A 166 -9.18 -2.38 -26.46
CA ASP A 166 -10.31 -2.95 -25.71
C ASP A 166 -10.11 -2.99 -24.19
N ASP A 167 -8.86 -3.17 -23.72
CA ASP A 167 -8.53 -3.06 -22.30
C ASP A 167 -8.66 -1.59 -21.86
N ILE A 168 -8.25 -0.65 -22.72
CA ILE A 168 -8.40 0.81 -22.55
C ILE A 168 -9.87 1.23 -22.58
N ALA A 169 -10.71 0.58 -23.39
CA ALA A 169 -12.15 0.83 -23.47
C ALA A 169 -12.89 0.34 -22.22
N LYS A 170 -12.47 -0.78 -21.62
CA LYS A 170 -12.98 -1.29 -20.34
C LYS A 170 -12.51 -0.47 -19.12
N LEU A 171 -11.58 0.48 -19.33
CA LEU A 171 -11.05 1.37 -18.31
C LEU A 171 -11.71 2.75 -18.29
N LYS A 172 -12.64 3.00 -19.21
CA LYS A 172 -13.53 4.18 -19.20
C LYS A 172 -14.92 3.75 -18.72
N LEU A 173 -15.03 3.42 -17.44
CA LEU A 173 -16.27 3.46 -16.68
C LEU A 173 -15.99 4.14 -15.34
#